data_AF-A0A7L2IT30-F1
#
_entry.id   AF-A0A7L2IT30-F1
#
_cell.length_a   1.000
_cell.length_b   1.000
_cell.length_c   1.000
_cell.angle_alpha   90.00
_cell.angle_beta   90.00
_cell.angle_gamma   90.00
#
_symmetry.space_group_name_H-M   'P 1'
#
loop_
_entity.id
_entity.type
_entity.pdbx_description
1 polymer ?
#
loop_
_entity_poly.entity_id
_entity_poly.type
_entity_poly.pdbx_seq_one_letter_code
_entity_poly.pdbx_strand_id
1 'polypeptide(L)'
;TSANLRLVGGPHSCAGRVEVAHEGQWGTVCDDSWDLKEATVVCRQLGCGVAEAAPGQARFGQGLGRIWLDDVGCSGTEDNLAQCPAQPWGQS
;
A
#
# COMPACT_ATOMS: atom_id res chain seq x y z
N THR A 1 12.37 8.33 -4.87
CA THR A 1 12.30 8.62 -3.43
C THR A 1 11.50 7.50 -2.79
N SER A 2 11.96 6.90 -1.69
CA SER A 2 11.18 5.85 -1.00
C SER A 2 10.00 6.48 -0.26
N ALA A 3 8.80 5.92 -0.41
CA ALA A 3 7.65 6.32 0.40
C ALA A 3 7.68 5.63 1.76
N ASN A 4 7.36 6.36 2.83
CA ASN A 4 7.18 5.74 4.15
C ASN A 4 5.84 5.00 4.18
N LEU A 5 5.87 3.74 4.60
CA LEU A 5 4.70 2.85 4.68
C LEU A 5 4.44 2.38 6.10
N ARG A 6 3.17 2.07 6.41
CA ARG A 6 2.78 1.30 7.59
C ARG A 6 1.57 0.41 7.30
N LEU A 7 1.44 -0.67 8.06
CA LEU A 7 0.25 -1.52 8.08
C LEU A 7 -0.58 -1.24 9.34
N VAL A 8 -1.89 -1.00 9.18
CA VAL A 8 -2.79 -0.60 10.27
C VAL A 8 -4.01 -1.51 10.35
N GLY A 9 -4.47 -1.80 11.57
CA GLY A 9 -5.73 -2.51 11.80
C GLY A 9 -5.68 -4.02 11.56
N GLY A 10 -4.50 -4.60 11.29
CA GLY A 10 -4.32 -6.04 11.23
C GLY A 10 -3.85 -6.66 12.56
N PRO A 11 -3.80 -7.99 12.62
CA PRO A 11 -3.51 -8.74 13.85
C PRO A 11 -2.05 -8.67 14.31
N HIS A 12 -1.11 -8.23 13.45
CA HIS A 12 0.31 -8.12 13.74
C HIS A 12 1.00 -7.13 12.78
N SER A 13 2.28 -6.84 12.99
CA SER A 13 3.04 -5.83 12.23
C SER A 13 3.10 -6.05 10.71
N CYS A 14 2.98 -7.30 10.26
CA CYS A 14 3.02 -7.68 8.84
C CYS A 14 1.63 -7.89 8.18
N ALA A 15 0.55 -7.45 8.83
CA ALA A 15 -0.79 -7.50 8.26
C ALA A 15 -1.57 -6.23 8.58
N GLY A 16 -2.34 -5.72 7.63
CA GLY A 16 -3.17 -4.55 7.83
C GLY A 16 -3.49 -3.82 6.53
N ARG A 17 -4.25 -2.73 6.66
CA ARG A 17 -4.44 -1.74 5.61
C ARG A 17 -3.13 -1.01 5.37
N VAL A 18 -2.78 -0.83 4.10
CA VAL A 18 -1.60 -0.05 3.68
C VAL A 18 -1.90 1.43 3.82
N GLU A 19 -1.03 2.14 4.54
CA GLU A 19 -1.02 3.60 4.60
C GLU A 19 0.35 4.13 4.16
N VAL A 20 0.33 5.22 3.40
CA VAL A 20 1.53 5.89 2.88
C VAL A 20 1.64 7.30 3.45
N ALA A 21 2.86 7.76 3.71
CA ALA A 21 3.09 9.15 4.10
C ALA A 21 3.54 9.97 2.87
N HIS A 22 2.81 11.05 2.60
CA HIS A 22 3.12 12.01 1.54
C HIS A 22 2.84 13.43 2.06
N GLU A 23 3.69 14.39 1.72
CA GLU A 23 3.55 15.80 2.16
C GLU A 23 3.32 15.96 3.68
N GLY A 24 3.95 15.10 4.50
CA GLY A 24 3.82 15.13 5.96
C GLY A 24 2.50 14.57 6.51
N GLN A 25 1.65 13.99 5.65
CA GLN A 25 0.36 13.42 6.05
C GLN A 25 0.28 11.94 5.69
N TRP A 26 -0.32 11.15 6.59
CA TRP A 26 -0.68 9.77 6.30
C TRP A 26 -1.99 9.73 5.52
N GLY A 27 -2.06 8.82 4.55
CA GLY A 27 -3.26 8.54 3.77
C GLY A 27 -3.30 7.09 3.30
N THR A 28 -4.36 6.74 2.60
CA THR A 28 -4.66 5.36 2.17
C THR A 28 -4.24 5.11 0.73
N VAL A 29 -4.32 3.84 0.34
CA VAL A 29 -4.19 3.37 -1.05
C VAL A 29 -5.54 2.79 -1.46
N CYS A 30 -6.03 3.14 -2.66
CA CYS A 30 -7.23 2.54 -3.24
C CYS A 30 -6.98 1.06 -3.57
N ASP A 31 -8.01 0.22 -3.50
CA ASP A 31 -7.92 -1.20 -3.80
C ASP A 31 -8.17 -1.53 -5.29
N ASP A 32 -8.43 -0.53 -6.12
CA ASP A 32 -8.51 -0.71 -7.57
C ASP A 32 -7.17 -1.24 -8.11
N SER A 33 -7.24 -2.36 -8.84
CA SER A 33 -6.10 -3.14 -9.33
C SER A 33 -5.18 -3.76 -8.25
N TRP A 34 -5.55 -3.71 -6.96
CA TRP A 34 -4.72 -4.24 -5.89
C TRP A 34 -4.65 -5.77 -5.87
N ASP A 35 -3.47 -6.33 -6.12
CA ASP A 35 -3.22 -7.77 -6.13
C ASP A 35 -1.97 -8.18 -5.32
N LEU A 36 -1.57 -9.46 -5.47
CA LEU A 36 -0.43 -10.04 -4.75
C LEU A 36 0.90 -9.38 -5.08
N LYS A 37 1.05 -8.73 -6.25
CA LYS A 37 2.27 -8.05 -6.67
C LYS A 37 2.47 -6.78 -5.84
N GLU A 38 1.45 -5.95 -5.71
CA GLU A 38 1.48 -4.74 -4.87
C GLU A 38 1.73 -5.13 -3.42
N ALA A 39 0.98 -6.13 -2.92
CA ALA A 39 1.15 -6.63 -1.57
C ALA A 39 2.57 -7.16 -1.33
N THR A 40 3.17 -7.87 -2.29
CA THR A 40 4.53 -8.39 -2.18
C THR A 40 5.56 -7.27 -2.12
N VAL A 41 5.41 -6.22 -2.92
CA VAL A 41 6.27 -5.02 -2.84
C VAL A 41 6.18 -4.39 -1.45
N VAL A 42 4.97 -4.22 -0.91
CA VAL A 42 4.76 -3.68 0.45
C VAL A 42 5.40 -4.56 1.52
N CYS A 43 5.13 -5.87 1.49
CA CYS A 43 5.68 -6.81 2.48
C CYS A 43 7.21 -6.81 2.44
N ARG A 44 7.81 -6.81 1.23
CA ARG A 44 9.27 -6.75 1.09
C ARG A 44 9.84 -5.43 1.58
N GLN A 45 9.21 -4.31 1.23
CA GLN A 45 9.64 -2.97 1.66
C GLN A 45 9.62 -2.83 3.20
N LEU A 46 8.68 -3.49 3.87
CA LEU A 46 8.54 -3.50 5.33
C LEU A 46 9.36 -4.61 6.03
N GLY A 47 10.09 -5.45 5.29
CA GLY A 47 10.86 -6.57 5.85
C GLY A 47 10.00 -7.75 6.33
N CYS A 48 8.76 -7.86 5.85
CA CYS A 48 7.82 -8.93 6.16
C CYS A 48 7.90 -10.14 5.22
N GLY A 49 8.76 -10.09 4.20
CA GLY A 49 8.93 -11.18 3.23
C GLY A 49 7.93 -11.07 2.07
N VAL A 50 7.34 -12.20 1.68
CA VAL A 50 6.37 -12.29 0.57
C VAL A 50 4.94 -12.22 1.12
N ALA A 51 4.04 -11.55 0.40
CA ALA A 51 2.65 -11.44 0.82
C ALA A 51 1.91 -12.79 0.68
N GLU A 52 1.14 -13.16 1.70
CA GLU A 52 0.28 -14.33 1.67
C GLU A 52 -1.07 -14.06 1.01
N ALA A 53 -1.55 -12.81 1.09
CA ALA A 53 -2.83 -12.38 0.56
C ALA A 53 -2.84 -10.88 0.26
N ALA A 54 -3.71 -10.46 -0.66
CA ALA A 54 -3.96 -9.06 -1.01
C ALA A 54 -5.47 -8.74 -0.87
N PRO A 55 -6.01 -8.63 0.36
CA PRO A 55 -7.42 -8.35 0.53
C PRO A 55 -7.74 -6.87 0.27
N GLY A 56 -8.72 -6.63 -0.61
CA GLY A 56 -9.33 -5.31 -0.81
C GLY A 56 -10.51 -5.05 0.14
N GLN A 57 -11.40 -4.16 -0.29
CA GLN A 57 -12.69 -3.81 0.30
C GLN A 57 -12.59 -3.45 1.79
N ALA A 58 -11.51 -2.76 2.15
CA ALA A 58 -11.24 -2.31 3.51
C ALA A 58 -11.33 -3.44 4.58
N ARG A 59 -10.87 -4.65 4.26
CA ARG A 59 -10.91 -5.81 5.19
C ARG A 59 -10.31 -5.54 6.57
N PHE A 60 -9.29 -4.69 6.66
CA PHE A 60 -8.66 -4.26 7.91
C PHE A 60 -9.22 -2.94 8.45
N GLY A 61 -10.47 -2.62 8.10
CA GLY A 61 -11.14 -1.37 8.39
C GLY A 61 -10.86 -0.30 7.34
N GLN A 62 -11.81 0.63 7.17
CA GLN A 62 -11.66 1.80 6.33
C GLN A 62 -10.63 2.75 6.96
N GLY A 63 -9.72 3.28 6.15
CA GLY A 63 -8.79 4.30 6.60
C GLY A 63 -9.44 5.67 6.69
N LEU A 64 -8.70 6.62 7.26
CA LEU A 64 -9.11 8.02 7.35
C LEU A 64 -8.12 8.88 6.57
N GLY A 65 -8.58 10.04 6.12
CA GLY A 65 -7.74 10.98 5.38
C GLY A 65 -7.81 10.79 3.88
N ARG A 66 -6.79 11.30 3.18
CA ARG A 66 -6.71 11.33 1.73
C ARG A 66 -6.30 9.95 1.17
N ILE A 67 -6.84 9.60 0.01
CA ILE A 67 -6.29 8.51 -0.82
C ILE A 67 -5.10 9.09 -1.59
N TRP A 68 -3.90 8.61 -1.29
CA TRP A 68 -2.67 9.12 -1.91
C TRP A 68 -2.31 8.39 -3.18
N LEU A 69 -2.66 7.11 -3.27
CA LEU A 69 -2.33 6.25 -4.39
C LEU A 69 -3.58 5.53 -4.87
N ASP A 70 -3.70 5.41 -6.18
CA ASP A 70 -4.80 4.77 -6.90
C ASP A 70 -4.29 4.15 -8.21
N ASP A 71 -4.99 3.12 -8.70
CA ASP A 71 -4.57 2.25 -9.80
C ASP A 71 -3.10 1.79 -9.70
N VAL A 72 -2.70 1.34 -8.50
CA VAL A 72 -1.31 0.91 -8.30
C VAL A 72 -1.09 -0.43 -9.00
N GLY A 73 -0.20 -0.43 -10.00
CA GLY A 73 0.11 -1.59 -10.83
C GLY A 73 1.60 -1.93 -10.79
N CYS A 74 2.01 -2.71 -9.80
CA CYS A 74 3.36 -3.21 -9.64
C CYS A 74 3.63 -4.42 -10.56
N SER A 75 4.89 -4.60 -10.95
CA SER A 75 5.41 -5.86 -11.51
C SER A 75 5.68 -6.91 -10.43
N GLY A 76 5.81 -6.47 -9.16
CA GLY A 76 6.17 -7.29 -8.01
C GLY A 76 7.68 -7.27 -7.70
N THR A 77 8.46 -6.52 -8.49
CA THR A 77 9.92 -6.46 -8.40
C THR A 77 10.45 -5.12 -7.93
N GLU A 78 9.58 -4.13 -7.76
CA GLU A 78 9.89 -2.78 -7.29
C GLU A 78 10.38 -2.80 -5.84
N ASP A 79 11.43 -2.04 -5.53
CA ASP A 79 11.98 -1.98 -4.16
C ASP A 79 11.02 -1.28 -3.19
N ASN A 80 10.18 -0.39 -3.70
CA ASN A 80 9.18 0.32 -2.92
C ASN A 80 7.91 0.61 -3.72
N LEU A 81 6.79 0.76 -3.01
CA LEU A 81 5.47 0.98 -3.59
C LEU A 81 5.40 2.24 -4.47
N ALA A 82 6.20 3.28 -4.15
CA ALA A 82 6.24 4.52 -4.91
C ALA A 82 6.92 4.41 -6.29
N GLN A 83 7.58 3.28 -6.58
CA GLN A 83 8.14 2.99 -7.90
C GLN A 83 7.15 2.28 -8.82
N CYS A 84 6.03 1.78 -8.29
CA CYS A 84 5.01 1.17 -9.11
C CYS A 84 4.28 2.24 -9.93
N PRO A 85 3.97 1.96 -11.21
CA PRO A 85 2.98 2.73 -11.95
C PRO A 85 1.70 2.92 -11.14
N ALA A 86 1.20 4.15 -11.10
CA ALA A 86 -0.03 4.55 -10.41
C ALA A 86 -0.54 5.86 -11.02
N GLN A 87 -1.78 6.26 -10.68
CA GLN A 87 -2.22 7.64 -10.92
C GLN A 87 -1.30 8.64 -10.21
N PRO A 88 -1.25 9.92 -10.66
CA PRO A 88 -0.55 10.96 -9.93
C PRO A 88 -1.01 11.03 -8.47
N TRP A 89 -0.05 11.21 -7.54
CA TRP A 89 -0.32 11.18 -6.11
C TRP A 89 -1.42 12.17 -5.72
N GLY A 90 -2.40 11.68 -4.96
CA GLY A 90 -3.51 12.48 -4.45
C GLY A 90 -4.54 12.93 -5.49
N GLN A 91 -4.53 12.36 -6.70
CA GLN A 91 -5.52 12.59 -7.77
C GLN A 91 -6.48 11.40 -7.97
N SER A 92 -6.66 10.59 -6.92
CA SER A 92 -7.67 9.53 -6.80
C SER A 92 -9.10 10.08 -6.85
#